data_AF-A0A937TI73-F1
#
_entry.id   AF-A0A937TI73-F1
#
_cell.length_a   1.000
_cell.length_b   1.000
_cell.length_c   1.000
_cell.angle_alpha   90.00
_cell.angle_beta   90.00
_cell.angle_gamma   90.00
#
_symmetry.space_group_name_H-M   'P 1'
#
loop_
_entity.id
_entity.type
_entity.pdbx_description
1 polymer ?
#
loop_
_entity_poly.entity_id
_entity_poly.type
_entity_poly.pdbx_seq_one_letter_code
_entity_poly.pdbx_strand_id
1 'polypeptide(L)'
;MINDIYLVLKEAIMITGFVFVMMLVIEYVNVQTNGIWQKNISGNRWKQYLLAACLGAIPGCLGAFTAVALFSHRLISFGAIVTAMIATSGDAAFVMFAMFPQKAVLLTLVLFGVGIFAGYITDKIPLSEKFINKFAENEFPLHAEEQCKCFQKDKFLQSLLKPSIFRVIITIIVLSILIAVLTGTLAANSEIWIKITILLVVSLSLFIVISVPEHFLKKHLWDHIVKIHLLRIFLWTFGTLLAFHFLTNFIDIQSWMTENMLIVLVIAVLMGIIPESGPHLIFVTLFAQGAIPFSILLASSISQDGHGTLPLLAESKRGFFSVKFINIIFAFITGIIGYLLNF
;
A
#
# COMPACT_ATOMS: atom_id res chain seq x y z
N MET A 1 21.24 18.71 1.84
CA MET A 1 21.69 17.29 1.72
C MET A 1 21.47 16.48 2.99
N ILE A 2 22.10 16.77 4.14
CA ILE A 2 21.90 15.97 5.38
C ILE A 2 20.43 16.03 5.86
N ASN A 3 19.82 17.22 5.84
CA ASN A 3 18.42 17.39 6.22
C ASN A 3 17.47 16.63 5.28
N ASP A 4 17.77 16.57 3.98
CA ASP A 4 16.92 15.90 2.99
C ASP A 4 16.99 14.38 3.15
N ILE A 5 18.19 13.83 3.36
CA ILE A 5 18.37 12.41 3.69
C ILE A 5 17.62 12.04 4.97
N TYR A 6 17.64 12.93 5.97
CA TYR A 6 16.90 12.73 7.21
C TYR A 6 15.38 12.71 7.01
N LEU A 7 14.84 13.54 6.11
CA LEU A 7 13.42 13.53 5.74
C LEU A 7 13.04 12.21 5.05
N VAL A 8 13.83 11.79 4.05
CA VAL A 8 13.62 10.52 3.33
C VAL A 8 13.71 9.32 4.30
N LEU A 9 14.65 9.36 5.24
CA LEU A 9 14.78 8.32 6.27
C LEU A 9 13.53 8.25 7.15
N LYS A 10 13.01 9.40 7.60
CA LYS A 10 11.77 9.46 8.40
C LYS A 10 10.60 8.84 7.65
N GLU A 11 10.44 9.18 6.37
CA GLU A 11 9.37 8.66 5.53
C GLU A 11 9.47 7.15 5.35
N ALA A 12 10.67 6.63 5.05
CA ALA A 12 10.91 5.19 4.93
C ALA A 12 10.60 4.43 6.24
N ILE A 13 10.97 5.00 7.39
CA ILE A 13 10.63 4.43 8.72
C ILE A 13 9.12 4.41 8.93
N MET A 14 8.41 5.49 8.60
CA MET A 14 6.95 5.56 8.75
C MET A 14 6.25 4.53 7.87
N ILE A 15 6.60 4.44 6.58
CA ILE A 15 6.03 3.46 5.64
C ILE A 15 6.29 2.04 6.13
N THR A 16 7.53 1.73 6.51
CA THR A 16 7.91 0.40 6.99
C THR A 16 7.14 0.03 8.25
N GLY A 17 7.07 0.93 9.23
CA GLY A 17 6.34 0.71 10.47
C GLY A 17 4.85 0.46 10.22
N PHE A 18 4.26 1.19 9.28
CA PHE A 18 2.86 1.02 8.91
C PHE A 18 2.59 -0.33 8.26
N VAL A 19 3.38 -0.71 7.25
CA VAL A 19 3.27 -2.01 6.57
C VAL A 19 3.45 -3.16 7.56
N PHE A 20 4.42 -3.02 8.48
CA PHE A 20 4.65 -3.99 9.55
C PHE A 20 3.42 -4.18 10.43
N VAL A 21 2.78 -3.10 10.89
CA VAL A 21 1.56 -3.22 11.69
C VAL A 21 0.43 -3.86 10.89
N MET A 22 0.28 -3.52 9.60
CA MET A 22 -0.75 -4.13 8.76
C MET A 22 -0.53 -5.64 8.57
N MET A 23 0.71 -6.08 8.35
CA MET A 23 1.05 -7.51 8.30
C MET A 23 0.71 -8.20 9.62
N LEU A 24 1.04 -7.57 10.75
CA LEU A 24 0.71 -8.08 12.08
C LEU A 24 -0.80 -8.20 12.29
N VAL A 25 -1.58 -7.18 11.89
CA VAL A 25 -3.05 -7.18 12.00
C VAL A 25 -3.66 -8.29 11.14
N ILE A 26 -3.20 -8.46 9.90
CA ILE A 26 -3.69 -9.52 9.00
C ILE A 26 -3.37 -10.90 9.58
N GLU A 27 -2.16 -11.11 10.09
CA GLU A 27 -1.75 -12.36 10.72
C GLU A 27 -2.58 -12.66 11.98
N TYR A 28 -2.81 -11.65 12.81
CA TYR A 28 -3.67 -11.77 13.99
C TYR A 28 -5.11 -12.17 13.62
N VAL A 29 -5.71 -11.50 12.63
CA VAL A 29 -7.06 -11.81 12.14
C VAL A 29 -7.09 -13.23 11.54
N ASN A 30 -6.08 -13.61 10.78
CA ASN A 30 -6.02 -14.94 10.15
C ASN A 30 -6.00 -16.06 11.20
N VAL A 31 -5.15 -15.93 12.22
CA VAL A 31 -5.07 -16.92 13.30
C VAL A 31 -6.32 -16.91 14.16
N GLN A 32 -6.87 -15.73 14.50
CA GLN A 32 -8.09 -15.63 15.31
C GLN A 32 -9.33 -16.20 14.61
N THR A 33 -9.39 -16.11 13.27
CA THR A 33 -10.50 -16.62 12.47
C THR A 33 -10.31 -18.08 12.03
N ASN A 34 -9.26 -18.77 12.49
CA ASN A 34 -8.90 -20.13 12.06
C ASN A 34 -8.84 -20.26 10.51
N GLY A 35 -8.41 -19.21 9.81
CA GLY A 35 -8.37 -19.17 8.35
C GLY A 35 -9.74 -19.13 7.65
N ILE A 36 -10.86 -18.99 8.36
CA ILE A 36 -12.20 -18.84 7.74
C ILE A 36 -12.25 -17.56 6.90
N TRP A 37 -11.68 -16.47 7.42
CA TRP A 37 -11.60 -15.20 6.71
C TRP A 37 -10.81 -15.35 5.40
N GLN A 38 -9.67 -16.05 5.46
CA GLN A 38 -8.89 -16.42 4.28
C GLN A 38 -9.73 -17.23 3.29
N LYS A 39 -10.45 -18.28 3.72
CA LYS A 39 -11.30 -19.11 2.85
C LYS A 39 -12.44 -18.33 2.19
N ASN A 40 -13.07 -17.42 2.94
CA ASN A 40 -14.19 -16.60 2.44
C ASN A 40 -13.73 -15.56 1.39
N ILE A 41 -12.55 -14.95 1.59
CA ILE A 41 -11.98 -13.99 0.64
C ILE A 41 -11.39 -14.73 -0.57
N SER A 42 -10.60 -15.77 -0.35
CA SER A 42 -9.95 -16.55 -1.43
C SER A 42 -10.94 -17.29 -2.32
N GLY A 43 -12.12 -17.66 -1.80
CA GLY A 43 -13.13 -18.46 -2.52
C GLY A 43 -13.91 -17.73 -3.62
N ASN A 44 -13.92 -16.39 -3.66
CA ASN A 44 -14.65 -15.66 -4.71
C ASN A 44 -13.86 -14.44 -5.22
N ARG A 45 -13.42 -14.50 -6.48
CA ARG A 45 -12.66 -13.44 -7.15
C ARG A 45 -13.39 -12.08 -7.18
N TRP A 46 -14.72 -12.07 -7.37
CA TRP A 46 -15.49 -10.83 -7.35
C TRP A 46 -15.44 -10.12 -6.00
N LYS A 47 -15.46 -10.87 -4.89
CA LYS A 47 -15.28 -10.29 -3.55
C LYS A 47 -13.88 -9.69 -3.39
N GLN A 48 -12.86 -10.31 -3.98
CA GLN A 48 -11.50 -9.79 -3.93
C GLN A 48 -11.37 -8.48 -4.70
N TYR A 49 -11.95 -8.37 -5.90
CA TYR A 49 -11.94 -7.12 -6.66
C TYR A 49 -12.69 -6.01 -5.93
N LEU A 50 -13.89 -6.30 -5.39
CA LEU A 50 -14.66 -5.31 -4.64
C LEU A 50 -13.92 -4.84 -3.38
N LEU A 51 -13.36 -5.78 -2.60
CA LEU A 51 -12.56 -5.46 -1.42
C LEU A 51 -11.35 -4.62 -1.81
N ALA A 52 -10.62 -5.01 -2.85
CA ALA A 52 -9.44 -4.30 -3.33
C ALA A 52 -9.77 -2.89 -3.84
N ALA A 53 -10.87 -2.72 -4.57
CA ALA A 53 -11.31 -1.42 -5.06
C ALA A 53 -11.74 -0.52 -3.89
N CYS A 54 -12.44 -1.06 -2.90
CA CYS A 54 -12.78 -0.33 -1.67
C CYS A 54 -11.53 0.10 -0.90
N LEU A 55 -10.53 -0.79 -0.76
CA LEU A 55 -9.26 -0.45 -0.14
C LEU A 55 -8.53 0.64 -0.93
N GLY A 56 -8.47 0.52 -2.26
CA GLY A 56 -7.83 1.53 -3.12
C GLY A 56 -8.50 2.90 -3.03
N ALA A 57 -9.83 2.95 -2.99
CA ALA A 57 -10.59 4.20 -2.95
C ALA A 57 -10.42 5.00 -1.64
N ILE A 58 -9.88 4.40 -0.58
CA ILE A 58 -9.59 5.10 0.68
C ILE A 58 -8.43 6.08 0.45
N PRO A 59 -8.60 7.39 0.70
CA PRO A 59 -7.51 8.37 0.57
C PRO A 59 -6.28 8.00 1.39
N GLY A 60 -5.10 8.29 0.84
CA GLY A 60 -3.81 7.95 1.42
C GLY A 60 -3.31 6.55 1.04
N CYS A 61 -2.26 6.09 1.71
CA CYS A 61 -1.58 4.84 1.35
C CYS A 61 -2.05 3.60 2.15
N LEU A 62 -2.90 3.76 3.17
CA LEU A 62 -3.33 2.66 4.07
C LEU A 62 -3.97 1.49 3.29
N GLY A 63 -4.91 1.79 2.41
CA GLY A 63 -5.61 0.76 1.65
C GLY A 63 -4.70 0.02 0.67
N ALA A 64 -3.78 0.74 0.01
CA ALA A 64 -2.79 0.16 -0.88
C ALA A 64 -1.83 -0.79 -0.13
N PHE A 65 -1.31 -0.37 1.03
CA PHE A 65 -0.48 -1.21 1.88
C PHE A 65 -1.22 -2.45 2.39
N THR A 66 -2.49 -2.29 2.74
CA THR A 66 -3.36 -3.42 3.13
C THR A 66 -3.50 -4.40 1.97
N ALA A 67 -3.75 -3.92 0.75
CA ALA A 67 -3.87 -4.77 -0.44
C ALA A 67 -2.56 -5.52 -0.72
N VAL A 68 -1.40 -4.86 -0.64
CA VAL A 68 -0.09 -5.52 -0.80
C VAL A 68 0.10 -6.60 0.26
N ALA A 69 -0.22 -6.32 1.52
CA ALA A 69 -0.11 -7.33 2.58
C ALA A 69 -1.05 -8.52 2.30
N LEU A 70 -2.32 -8.28 1.95
CA LEU A 70 -3.25 -9.35 1.55
C LEU A 70 -2.69 -10.19 0.38
N PHE A 71 -2.06 -9.53 -0.61
CA PHE A 71 -1.48 -10.19 -1.77
C PHE A 71 -0.24 -11.02 -1.40
N SER A 72 0.67 -10.47 -0.59
CA SER A 72 1.85 -11.20 -0.08
C SER A 72 1.47 -12.42 0.75
N HIS A 73 0.34 -12.36 1.47
CA HIS A 73 -0.23 -13.50 2.19
C HIS A 73 -1.12 -14.42 1.32
N ARG A 74 -1.15 -14.23 -0.01
CA ARG A 74 -1.94 -15.01 -0.98
C ARG A 74 -3.45 -15.04 -0.69
N LEU A 75 -3.98 -14.00 -0.04
CA LEU A 75 -5.41 -13.88 0.30
C LEU A 75 -6.23 -13.31 -0.86
N ILE A 76 -5.61 -12.43 -1.65
CA ILE A 76 -6.19 -11.82 -2.84
C ILE A 76 -5.36 -12.18 -4.07
N SER A 77 -6.00 -12.18 -5.22
CA SER A 77 -5.39 -12.51 -6.50
C SER A 77 -4.48 -11.41 -7.05
N PHE A 78 -3.76 -11.75 -8.12
CA PHE A 78 -3.00 -10.77 -8.88
C PHE A 78 -3.90 -9.70 -9.54
N GLY A 79 -5.06 -10.09 -10.08
CA GLY A 79 -6.05 -9.12 -10.56
C GLY A 79 -6.60 -8.21 -9.45
N ALA A 80 -6.75 -8.72 -8.23
CA ALA A 80 -7.18 -7.90 -7.10
C ALA A 80 -6.13 -6.88 -6.66
N ILE A 81 -4.83 -7.21 -6.66
CA ILE A 81 -3.80 -6.19 -6.38
C ILE A 81 -3.76 -5.12 -7.49
N VAL A 82 -3.92 -5.48 -8.76
CA VAL A 82 -4.09 -4.51 -9.86
C VAL A 82 -5.31 -3.62 -9.63
N THR A 83 -6.43 -4.21 -9.19
CA THR A 83 -7.65 -3.45 -8.86
C THR A 83 -7.38 -2.37 -7.82
N ALA A 84 -6.69 -2.73 -6.72
CA ALA A 84 -6.35 -1.77 -5.67
C ALA A 84 -5.40 -0.67 -6.16
N MET A 85 -4.40 -1.02 -6.99
CA MET A 85 -3.40 -0.06 -7.47
C MET A 85 -3.94 0.90 -8.54
N ILE A 86 -4.97 0.51 -9.29
CA ILE A 86 -5.68 1.44 -10.20
C ILE A 86 -6.70 2.29 -9.43
N ALA A 87 -7.38 1.70 -8.43
CA ALA A 87 -8.41 2.41 -7.68
C ALA A 87 -7.86 3.48 -6.72
N THR A 88 -6.55 3.44 -6.40
CA THR A 88 -5.92 4.37 -5.45
C THR A 88 -5.43 5.65 -6.12
N SER A 89 -5.59 6.77 -5.40
CA SER A 89 -4.96 8.05 -5.73
C SER A 89 -3.93 8.49 -4.68
N GLY A 90 -3.58 7.60 -3.75
CA GLY A 90 -2.62 7.87 -2.67
C GLY A 90 -2.96 9.13 -1.88
N ASP A 91 -1.92 9.86 -1.46
CA ASP A 91 -2.07 11.11 -0.70
C ASP A 91 -2.57 12.28 -1.56
N ALA A 92 -2.42 12.17 -2.89
CA ALA A 92 -2.96 13.17 -3.82
C ALA A 92 -4.50 13.25 -3.78
N ALA A 93 -5.17 12.17 -3.34
CA ALA A 93 -6.61 12.17 -3.09
C ALA A 93 -7.02 13.33 -2.16
N PHE A 94 -6.28 13.59 -1.07
CA PHE A 94 -6.60 14.66 -0.13
C PHE A 94 -6.57 16.04 -0.80
N VAL A 95 -5.56 16.29 -1.65
CA VAL A 95 -5.44 17.54 -2.41
C VAL A 95 -6.57 17.67 -3.42
N MET A 96 -6.91 16.60 -4.14
CA MET A 96 -8.03 16.60 -5.09
C MET A 96 -9.37 16.89 -4.41
N PHE A 97 -9.64 16.29 -3.24
CA PHE A 97 -10.85 16.56 -2.47
C PHE A 97 -10.91 18.00 -1.94
N ALA A 98 -9.76 18.62 -1.66
CA ALA A 98 -9.68 20.02 -1.25
C ALA A 98 -9.88 20.99 -2.44
N MET A 99 -9.26 20.71 -3.59
CA MET A 99 -9.27 21.62 -4.75
C MET A 99 -10.52 21.49 -5.62
N PHE A 100 -11.01 20.27 -5.86
CA PHE A 100 -12.12 20.00 -6.78
C PHE A 100 -12.98 18.80 -6.33
N PRO A 101 -13.68 18.89 -5.18
CA PRO A 101 -14.32 17.73 -4.52
C PRO A 101 -15.29 16.95 -5.41
N GLN A 102 -16.10 17.62 -6.23
CA GLN A 102 -17.04 16.94 -7.13
C GLN A 102 -16.32 16.10 -8.19
N LYS A 103 -15.25 16.64 -8.79
CA LYS A 103 -14.45 15.93 -9.78
C LYS A 103 -13.59 14.84 -9.12
N ALA A 104 -13.16 15.04 -7.88
CA ALA A 104 -12.46 14.02 -7.10
C ALA A 104 -13.35 12.80 -6.83
N VAL A 105 -14.60 12.99 -6.38
CA VAL A 105 -15.57 11.89 -6.21
C VAL A 105 -15.79 11.14 -7.53
N LEU A 106 -16.02 11.87 -8.62
CA LEU A 106 -16.21 11.28 -9.94
C LEU A 106 -14.98 10.45 -10.36
N LEU A 107 -13.78 11.01 -10.20
CA LEU A 107 -12.53 10.33 -10.51
C LEU A 107 -12.39 9.05 -9.69
N THR A 108 -12.60 9.09 -8.36
CA THR A 108 -12.53 7.90 -7.52
C THR A 108 -13.53 6.82 -7.96
N LEU A 109 -14.75 7.18 -8.34
CA LEU A 109 -15.75 6.23 -8.84
C LEU A 109 -15.34 5.61 -10.19
N VAL A 110 -14.76 6.42 -11.09
CA VAL A 110 -14.24 5.92 -12.37
C VAL A 110 -13.06 4.97 -12.12
N LEU A 111 -12.10 5.35 -11.29
CA LEU A 111 -10.95 4.51 -10.92
C LEU A 111 -11.40 3.19 -10.25
N PHE A 112 -12.42 3.24 -9.40
CA PHE A 112 -13.03 2.06 -8.80
C PHE A 112 -13.56 1.08 -9.86
N GLY A 113 -14.31 1.60 -10.83
CA GLY A 113 -14.86 0.79 -11.93
C GLY A 113 -13.79 0.25 -12.88
N VAL A 114 -12.86 1.11 -13.32
CA VAL A 114 -11.73 0.74 -14.20
C VAL A 114 -10.84 -0.28 -13.50
N GLY A 115 -10.56 -0.11 -12.21
CA GLY A 115 -9.77 -1.04 -11.42
C GLY A 115 -10.39 -2.44 -11.38
N ILE A 116 -11.69 -2.55 -11.10
CA ILE A 116 -12.38 -3.87 -11.08
C ILE A 116 -12.32 -4.52 -12.46
N PHE A 117 -12.58 -3.74 -13.51
CA PHE A 117 -12.54 -4.24 -14.88
C PHE A 117 -11.13 -4.71 -15.28
N ALA A 118 -10.10 -3.93 -14.95
CA ALA A 118 -8.71 -4.26 -15.19
C ALA A 118 -8.27 -5.49 -14.41
N GLY A 119 -8.66 -5.61 -13.14
CA GLY A 119 -8.40 -6.78 -12.32
C GLY A 119 -9.05 -8.05 -12.86
N TYR A 120 -10.31 -7.95 -13.27
CA TYR A 120 -11.04 -9.05 -13.91
C TYR A 120 -10.36 -9.54 -15.19
N ILE A 121 -9.93 -8.62 -16.06
CA ILE A 121 -9.18 -8.96 -17.28
C ILE A 121 -7.85 -9.62 -16.91
N THR A 122 -7.11 -9.02 -15.96
CA THR A 122 -5.80 -9.50 -15.54
C THR A 122 -5.83 -10.93 -15.05
N ASP A 123 -6.83 -11.29 -14.23
CA ASP A 123 -6.97 -12.66 -13.72
C ASP A 123 -7.43 -13.67 -14.76
N LYS A 124 -8.03 -13.23 -15.87
CA LYS A 124 -8.38 -14.10 -17.00
C LYS A 124 -7.19 -14.40 -17.91
N ILE A 125 -6.17 -13.55 -17.92
CA ILE A 125 -5.00 -13.75 -18.78
C ILE A 125 -4.11 -14.83 -18.14
N PRO A 126 -3.71 -15.89 -18.87
CA PRO A 126 -2.92 -17.02 -18.34
C PRO A 126 -1.51 -16.66 -17.84
N LEU A 127 -1.12 -15.39 -17.98
CA LEU A 127 0.02 -14.80 -17.25
C LEU A 127 -0.17 -14.92 -15.72
N SER A 128 -1.40 -14.85 -15.21
CA SER A 128 -1.71 -14.97 -13.77
C SER A 128 -1.26 -16.32 -13.18
N GLU A 129 -1.55 -17.46 -13.84
CA GLU A 129 -1.24 -18.79 -13.30
C GLU A 129 0.26 -19.14 -13.30
N LYS A 130 1.00 -18.78 -14.36
CA LYS A 130 2.46 -19.02 -14.43
C LYS A 130 3.24 -18.12 -13.48
N PHE A 131 2.75 -16.90 -13.23
CA PHE A 131 3.36 -15.99 -12.25
C PHE A 131 3.12 -16.51 -10.82
N ILE A 132 1.89 -16.89 -10.46
CA ILE A 132 1.54 -17.44 -9.14
C ILE A 132 2.41 -18.67 -8.79
N ASN A 133 2.59 -19.62 -9.71
CA ASN A 133 3.36 -20.84 -9.46
C ASN A 133 4.87 -20.60 -9.27
N LYS A 134 5.42 -19.46 -9.72
CA LYS A 134 6.85 -19.12 -9.51
C LYS A 134 7.10 -18.28 -8.26
N PHE A 135 6.04 -17.72 -7.67
CA PHE A 135 6.07 -17.10 -6.33
C PHE A 135 5.79 -18.13 -5.21
N ALA A 136 5.63 -19.40 -5.58
CA ALA A 136 5.26 -20.50 -4.70
C ALA A 136 6.36 -20.92 -3.70
N GLU A 137 7.63 -20.59 -3.93
CA GLU A 137 8.75 -21.16 -3.15
C GLU A 137 8.82 -20.72 -1.68
N ASN A 138 8.17 -19.61 -1.31
CA ASN A 138 7.98 -19.23 0.09
C ASN A 138 6.49 -19.31 0.41
N GLU A 139 5.95 -20.53 0.37
CA GLU A 139 4.73 -20.82 1.11
C GLU A 139 4.95 -20.40 2.56
N PHE A 140 3.99 -19.67 3.12
CA PHE A 140 3.74 -19.84 4.55
C PHE A 140 3.56 -21.35 4.71
N PRO A 141 4.41 -22.05 5.48
CA PRO A 141 3.98 -23.36 5.94
C PRO A 141 2.70 -23.07 6.72
N LEU A 142 1.56 -23.33 6.11
CA LEU A 142 0.37 -23.70 6.86
C LEU A 142 0.86 -24.92 7.62
N HIS A 143 1.34 -24.69 8.85
CA HIS A 143 1.64 -25.75 9.76
C HIS A 143 0.32 -26.51 9.90
N ALA A 144 0.20 -27.60 9.16
CA ALA A 144 -0.68 -28.68 9.51
C ALA A 144 -0.19 -29.09 10.90
N GLU A 145 -0.99 -28.77 11.93
CA GLU A 145 -0.72 -28.97 13.37
C GLU A 145 0.11 -27.83 13.99
N GLU A 146 -0.32 -27.06 15.00
CA GLU A 146 -1.31 -27.28 16.06
C GLU A 146 -2.38 -26.17 16.08
N GLN A 147 -3.61 -26.52 16.47
CA GLN A 147 -4.70 -25.58 16.69
C GLN A 147 -4.37 -24.57 17.82
N CYS A 148 -3.67 -23.49 17.50
CA CYS A 148 -3.43 -22.40 18.45
C CYS A 148 -4.66 -21.48 18.53
N LYS A 149 -5.48 -21.63 19.59
CA LYS A 149 -6.42 -20.58 19.99
C LYS A 149 -5.61 -19.38 20.50
N CYS A 150 -5.46 -18.33 19.70
CA CYS A 150 -4.71 -17.12 20.09
C CYS A 150 -5.31 -16.39 21.31
N PHE A 151 -6.59 -16.56 21.58
CA PHE A 151 -7.25 -15.94 22.73
C PHE A 151 -7.79 -17.01 23.68
N GLN A 152 -6.96 -17.41 24.64
CA GLN A 152 -7.40 -18.14 25.84
C GLN A 152 -7.48 -17.14 26.98
N LYS A 153 -8.69 -16.62 27.29
CA LYS A 153 -8.94 -15.70 28.42
C LYS A 153 -8.28 -16.21 29.71
N ASP A 154 -8.25 -17.53 29.87
CA ASP A 154 -7.77 -18.24 31.06
C ASP A 154 -6.23 -18.17 31.26
N LYS A 155 -5.45 -17.83 30.23
CA LYS A 155 -3.97 -17.71 30.30
C LYS A 155 -3.43 -16.29 30.12
N PHE A 156 -4.31 -15.30 29.93
CA PHE A 156 -3.93 -13.89 29.70
C PHE A 156 -3.14 -13.30 30.87
N LEU A 157 -3.62 -13.49 32.11
CA LEU A 157 -2.92 -13.02 33.32
C LEU A 157 -1.55 -13.69 33.51
N GLN A 158 -1.46 -15.00 33.25
CA GLN A 158 -0.23 -15.77 33.43
C GLN A 158 0.85 -15.35 32.41
N SER A 159 0.44 -14.96 31.20
CA SER A 159 1.32 -14.39 30.16
C SER A 159 1.85 -12.99 30.52
N LEU A 160 1.06 -12.18 31.25
CA LEU A 160 1.50 -10.88 31.77
C LEU A 160 2.46 -11.03 32.97
N LEU A 161 2.29 -12.08 33.78
CA LEU A 161 3.07 -12.31 35.00
C LEU A 161 4.44 -12.98 34.77
N LYS A 162 4.63 -13.72 33.66
CA LYS A 162 5.93 -14.28 33.24
C LYS A 162 6.19 -13.99 31.76
N PRO A 163 6.58 -12.75 31.39
CA PRO A 163 6.77 -12.39 29.99
C PRO A 163 8.08 -12.97 29.45
N SER A 164 8.02 -13.66 28.32
CA SER A 164 9.21 -13.95 27.51
C SER A 164 9.94 -12.68 27.08
N ILE A 165 11.27 -12.78 26.95
CA ILE A 165 12.16 -11.71 26.49
C ILE A 165 11.66 -11.08 25.19
N PHE A 166 11.13 -11.89 24.26
CA PHE A 166 10.58 -11.39 23.00
C PHE A 166 9.37 -10.46 23.21
N ARG A 167 8.47 -10.79 24.16
CA ARG A 167 7.33 -9.93 24.47
C ARG A 167 7.78 -8.62 25.10
N VAL A 168 8.76 -8.66 26.00
CA VAL A 168 9.31 -7.45 26.64
C VAL A 168 9.94 -6.53 25.59
N ILE A 169 10.80 -7.06 24.73
CA ILE A 169 11.48 -6.28 23.68
C ILE A 169 10.45 -5.62 22.74
N ILE A 170 9.51 -6.40 22.21
CA ILE A 170 8.52 -5.89 21.26
C ILE A 170 7.59 -4.87 21.93
N THR A 171 7.16 -5.13 23.16
CA THR A 171 6.32 -4.18 23.92
C THR A 171 7.06 -2.87 24.17
N ILE A 172 8.36 -2.90 24.53
CA ILE A 172 9.18 -1.70 24.71
C ILE A 172 9.30 -0.91 23.41
N ILE A 173 9.52 -1.59 22.28
CA ILE A 173 9.61 -0.94 20.96
C ILE A 173 8.27 -0.28 20.59
N VAL A 174 7.15 -0.97 20.77
CA VAL A 174 5.84 -0.41 20.44
C VAL A 174 5.49 0.76 21.38
N LEU A 175 5.79 0.65 22.68
CA LEU A 175 5.60 1.73 23.65
C LEU A 175 6.48 2.93 23.36
N SER A 176 7.73 2.74 22.95
CA SER A 176 8.62 3.86 22.61
C SER A 176 8.12 4.62 21.38
N ILE A 177 7.60 3.91 20.37
CA ILE A 177 6.94 4.52 19.21
C ILE A 177 5.67 5.29 19.65
N LEU A 178 4.84 4.70 20.52
CA LEU A 178 3.63 5.34 21.04
C LEU A 178 3.94 6.64 21.79
N ILE A 179 4.94 6.61 22.68
CA ILE A 179 5.42 7.78 23.41
C ILE A 179 6.01 8.82 22.44
N ALA A 180 6.78 8.39 21.44
CA ALA A 180 7.36 9.29 20.46
C ALA A 180 6.29 10.06 19.66
N VAL A 181 5.19 9.39 19.31
CA VAL A 181 4.04 10.02 18.64
C VAL A 181 3.29 10.97 19.59
N LEU A 182 3.03 10.55 20.83
CA LEU A 182 2.32 11.38 21.83
C LEU A 182 3.11 12.63 22.24
N THR A 183 4.43 12.52 22.36
CA THR A 183 5.34 13.64 22.67
C THR A 183 5.59 14.55 21.47
N GLY A 184 5.10 14.19 20.28
CA GLY A 184 5.32 14.93 19.05
C GLY A 184 6.74 14.82 18.49
N THR A 185 7.60 13.96 19.03
CA THR A 185 8.95 13.74 18.46
C THR A 185 8.87 13.02 17.11
N LEU A 186 7.92 12.08 16.98
CA LEU A 186 7.47 11.54 15.70
C LEU A 186 6.25 12.33 15.22
N ALA A 187 6.28 12.76 13.95
CA ALA A 187 5.14 13.37 13.27
C ALA A 187 4.63 14.71 13.86
N ALA A 188 5.47 15.48 14.58
CA ALA A 188 5.12 16.81 15.14
C ALA A 188 4.39 17.73 14.14
N ASN A 189 4.94 17.83 12.93
CA ASN A 189 4.45 18.72 11.86
C ASN A 189 3.44 18.04 10.93
N SER A 190 3.01 16.82 11.24
CA SER A 190 2.01 16.12 10.43
C SER A 190 0.60 16.59 10.74
N GLU A 191 -0.26 16.48 9.73
CA GLU A 191 -1.70 16.72 9.83
C GLU A 191 -2.34 15.89 10.94
N ILE A 192 -3.39 16.45 11.56
CA ILE A 192 -4.07 15.84 12.72
C ILE A 192 -4.58 14.43 12.42
N TRP A 193 -5.08 14.20 11.20
CA TRP A 193 -5.61 12.91 10.76
C TRP A 193 -4.52 11.83 10.68
N ILE A 194 -3.31 12.21 10.24
CA ILE A 194 -2.15 11.31 10.21
C ILE A 194 -1.78 10.91 11.63
N LYS A 195 -1.74 11.86 12.57
CA LYS A 195 -1.47 11.59 14.00
C LYS A 195 -2.49 10.63 14.59
N ILE A 196 -3.79 10.85 14.37
CA ILE A 196 -4.86 9.97 14.87
C ILE A 196 -4.71 8.55 14.30
N THR A 197 -4.45 8.44 12.99
CA THR A 197 -4.31 7.14 12.32
C THR A 197 -3.10 6.38 12.87
N ILE A 198 -1.94 7.04 13.01
CA ILE A 198 -0.73 6.43 13.59
C ILE A 198 -0.99 6.01 15.04
N LEU A 199 -1.63 6.86 15.86
CA LEU A 199 -1.94 6.54 17.24
C LEU A 199 -2.85 5.29 17.34
N LEU A 200 -3.87 5.20 16.50
CA LEU A 200 -4.78 4.06 16.45
C LEU A 200 -4.05 2.78 16.04
N VAL A 201 -3.22 2.85 15.00
CA VAL A 201 -2.45 1.71 14.48
C VAL A 201 -1.43 1.22 15.51
N VAL A 202 -0.71 2.11 16.19
CA VAL A 202 0.27 1.75 17.24
C VAL A 202 -0.43 1.24 18.50
N SER A 203 -1.58 1.80 18.86
CA SER A 203 -2.39 1.29 19.97
C SER A 203 -2.91 -0.13 19.68
N LEU A 204 -3.36 -0.38 18.45
CA LEU A 204 -3.79 -1.71 18.01
C LEU A 204 -2.64 -2.72 18.02
N SER A 205 -1.44 -2.34 17.56
CA SER A 205 -0.28 -3.23 17.61
C SER A 205 0.12 -3.56 19.05
N LEU A 206 0.07 -2.59 19.96
CA LEU A 206 0.30 -2.81 21.39
C LEU A 206 -0.71 -3.81 21.98
N PHE A 207 -1.99 -3.62 21.66
CA PHE A 207 -3.04 -4.54 22.09
C PHE A 207 -2.79 -5.98 21.61
N ILE A 208 -2.40 -6.14 20.34
CA ILE A 208 -2.12 -7.47 19.79
C ILE A 208 -0.92 -8.10 20.47
N VAL A 209 0.19 -7.37 20.63
CA VAL A 209 1.42 -7.89 21.27
C VAL A 209 1.17 -8.37 22.70
N ILE A 210 0.31 -7.67 23.44
CA ILE A 210 -0.08 -8.04 24.81
C ILE A 210 -1.03 -9.26 24.82
N SER A 211 -1.94 -9.33 23.85
CA SER A 211 -3.03 -10.33 23.84
C SER A 211 -2.64 -11.70 23.31
N VAL A 212 -1.65 -11.77 22.41
CA VAL A 212 -1.29 -13.01 21.69
C VAL A 212 -0.31 -13.91 22.46
N PRO A 213 -0.35 -15.24 22.25
CA PRO A 213 0.55 -16.20 22.91
C PRO A 213 2.00 -16.04 22.44
N GLU A 214 2.95 -16.56 23.23
CA GLU A 214 4.38 -16.46 22.91
C GLU A 214 4.78 -17.16 21.61
N HIS A 215 4.10 -18.24 21.25
CA HIS A 215 4.29 -18.92 19.97
C HIS A 215 4.05 -17.96 18.80
N PHE A 216 2.98 -17.15 18.86
CA PHE A 216 2.67 -16.15 17.84
C PHE A 216 3.77 -15.09 17.77
N LEU A 217 4.22 -14.56 18.91
CA LEU A 217 5.30 -13.55 18.95
C LEU A 217 6.62 -14.08 18.38
N LYS A 218 6.99 -15.33 18.69
CA LYS A 218 8.27 -15.89 18.25
C LYS A 218 8.23 -16.36 16.79
N LYS A 219 7.23 -17.18 16.42
CA LYS A 219 7.16 -17.81 15.10
C LYS A 219 6.60 -16.86 14.04
N HIS A 220 5.45 -16.25 14.31
CA HIS A 220 4.75 -15.44 13.32
C HIS A 220 5.28 -14.00 13.27
N LEU A 221 5.49 -13.36 14.42
CA LEU A 221 5.95 -11.98 14.44
C LEU A 221 7.47 -11.87 14.22
N TRP A 222 8.28 -12.57 15.02
CA TRP A 222 9.74 -12.41 14.98
C TRP A 222 10.40 -13.16 13.81
N ASP A 223 10.24 -14.48 13.76
CA ASP A 223 10.92 -15.31 12.76
C ASP A 223 10.39 -15.08 11.34
N HIS A 224 9.10 -14.78 11.19
CA HIS A 224 8.49 -14.53 9.90
C HIS A 224 8.45 -13.03 9.56
N ILE A 225 7.64 -12.19 10.24
CA ILE A 225 7.46 -10.78 9.83
C ILE A 225 8.75 -9.95 10.00
N VAL A 226 9.37 -9.94 11.18
CA VAL A 226 10.53 -9.06 11.48
C VAL A 226 11.77 -9.49 10.68
N LYS A 227 12.17 -10.77 10.75
CA LYS A 227 13.42 -11.21 10.12
C LYS A 227 13.35 -11.26 8.59
N ILE A 228 12.21 -11.62 8.01
CA ILE A 228 12.10 -11.83 6.56
C ILE A 228 11.70 -10.54 5.85
N HIS A 229 10.67 -9.86 6.35
CA HIS A 229 10.02 -8.77 5.62
C HIS A 229 10.53 -7.38 6.04
N LEU A 230 10.63 -7.10 7.34
CA LEU A 230 10.84 -5.74 7.85
C LEU A 230 12.09 -5.05 7.27
N LEU A 231 13.26 -5.70 7.36
CA LEU A 231 14.51 -5.11 6.87
C LEU A 231 14.50 -4.96 5.35
N ARG A 232 13.93 -5.92 4.63
CA ARG A 232 13.83 -5.88 3.16
C ARG A 232 12.94 -4.72 2.72
N ILE A 233 11.76 -4.59 3.32
CA ILE A 233 10.82 -3.50 3.04
C ILE A 233 11.48 -2.16 3.34
N PHE A 234 12.15 -2.02 4.49
CA PHE A 234 12.86 -0.80 4.84
C PHE A 234 13.93 -0.44 3.82
N LEU A 235 14.84 -1.36 3.48
CA LEU A 235 15.95 -1.09 2.58
C LEU A 235 15.48 -0.74 1.16
N TRP A 236 14.48 -1.45 0.64
CA TRP A 236 13.92 -1.15 -0.68
C TRP A 236 13.13 0.16 -0.70
N THR A 237 12.33 0.44 0.33
CA THR A 237 11.58 1.69 0.45
C THR A 237 12.54 2.87 0.56
N PHE A 238 13.49 2.82 1.50
CA PHE A 238 14.49 3.87 1.70
C PHE A 238 15.35 4.07 0.45
N GLY A 239 15.87 2.99 -0.14
CA GLY A 239 16.70 3.07 -1.34
C GLY A 239 15.95 3.65 -2.54
N THR A 240 14.68 3.28 -2.72
CA THR A 240 13.84 3.79 -3.82
C THR A 240 13.53 5.28 -3.61
N LEU A 241 13.06 5.67 -2.42
CA LEU A 241 12.79 7.08 -2.10
C LEU A 241 14.05 7.95 -2.22
N LEU A 242 15.19 7.45 -1.73
CA LEU A 242 16.47 8.17 -1.84
C LEU A 242 16.89 8.35 -3.29
N ALA A 243 16.77 7.30 -4.11
CA ALA A 243 17.08 7.36 -5.54
C ALA A 243 16.19 8.37 -6.26
N PHE A 244 14.88 8.36 -6.01
CA PHE A 244 13.96 9.32 -6.63
C PHE A 244 14.15 10.74 -6.12
N HIS A 245 14.42 10.94 -4.84
CA HIS A 245 14.73 12.26 -4.28
C HIS A 245 15.94 12.90 -4.98
N PHE A 246 16.99 12.14 -5.28
CA PHE A 246 18.11 12.66 -6.08
C PHE A 246 17.75 12.83 -7.54
N LEU A 247 16.98 11.92 -8.13
CA LEU A 247 16.60 11.98 -9.55
C LEU A 247 15.75 13.21 -9.86
N THR A 248 14.78 13.55 -9.01
CA THR A 248 13.90 14.71 -9.20
C THR A 248 14.64 16.04 -9.09
N ASN A 249 15.77 16.11 -8.39
CA ASN A 249 16.63 17.30 -8.39
C ASN A 249 17.29 17.58 -9.74
N PHE A 250 17.37 16.59 -10.64
CA PHE A 250 17.95 16.73 -11.98
C PHE A 250 16.91 16.84 -13.09
N ILE A 251 15.64 16.52 -12.81
CA ILE A 251 14.56 16.47 -13.81
C ILE A 251 13.55 17.57 -13.53
N ASP A 252 13.54 18.61 -14.37
CA ASP A 252 12.47 19.60 -14.36
C ASP A 252 11.29 19.13 -15.23
N ILE A 253 10.32 18.49 -14.57
CA ILE A 253 9.11 17.95 -15.23
C ILE A 253 8.27 19.07 -15.86
N GLN A 254 8.28 20.28 -15.30
CA GLN A 254 7.48 21.39 -15.82
C GLN A 254 7.97 21.81 -17.21
N SER A 255 9.28 21.71 -17.47
CA SER A 255 9.87 22.01 -18.78
C SER A 255 9.40 21.06 -19.90
N TRP A 256 8.83 19.90 -19.56
CA TRP A 256 8.35 18.91 -20.53
C TRP A 256 6.87 19.11 -20.90
N MET A 257 6.19 20.05 -20.26
CA MET A 257 4.82 20.41 -20.60
C MET A 257 4.80 21.18 -21.91
N THR A 258 4.07 20.67 -22.90
CA THR A 258 3.97 21.24 -24.25
C THR A 258 2.52 21.60 -24.59
N GLU A 259 2.30 22.35 -25.67
CA GLU A 259 0.95 22.65 -26.18
C GLU A 259 0.22 21.38 -26.67
N ASN A 260 0.94 20.32 -27.01
CA ASN A 260 0.35 19.10 -27.53
C ASN A 260 -0.11 18.18 -26.39
N MET A 261 -1.43 18.16 -26.16
CA MET A 261 -2.07 17.37 -25.10
C MET A 261 -1.84 15.86 -25.22
N LEU A 262 -1.58 15.32 -26.42
CA LEU A 262 -1.22 13.90 -26.56
C LEU A 262 0.17 13.60 -25.98
N ILE A 263 1.12 14.52 -26.13
CA ILE A 263 2.45 14.36 -25.52
C ILE A 263 2.33 14.47 -24.01
N VAL A 264 1.53 15.43 -23.52
CA VAL A 264 1.25 15.57 -22.08
C VAL A 264 0.61 14.29 -21.52
N LEU A 265 -0.31 13.65 -22.26
CA LEU A 265 -0.89 12.35 -21.89
C LEU A 265 0.17 11.25 -21.78
N VAL A 266 1.07 11.14 -22.76
CA VAL A 266 2.17 10.17 -22.71
C VAL A 266 3.05 10.41 -21.48
N ILE A 267 3.42 11.65 -21.21
CA ILE A 267 4.22 12.03 -20.04
C ILE A 267 3.46 11.67 -18.75
N ALA A 268 2.18 12.00 -18.67
CA ALA A 268 1.31 11.69 -17.53
C ALA A 268 1.28 10.19 -17.19
N VAL A 269 1.18 9.34 -18.21
CA VAL A 269 1.21 7.89 -18.05
C VAL A 269 2.61 7.42 -17.62
N LEU A 270 3.67 7.89 -18.28
CA LEU A 270 5.04 7.47 -17.94
C LEU A 270 5.48 7.92 -16.53
N MET A 271 5.03 9.09 -16.08
CA MET A 271 5.29 9.57 -14.72
C MET A 271 4.69 8.65 -13.66
N GLY A 272 3.60 7.93 -13.95
CA GLY A 272 3.02 6.94 -13.05
C GLY A 272 3.93 5.74 -12.76
N ILE A 273 5.02 5.54 -13.51
CA ILE A 273 6.03 4.52 -13.20
C ILE A 273 6.73 4.81 -11.87
N ILE A 274 6.88 6.11 -11.53
CA ILE A 274 7.53 6.55 -10.31
C ILE A 274 6.61 6.19 -9.12
N PRO A 275 7.06 5.36 -8.17
CA PRO A 275 6.27 4.93 -7.02
C PRO A 275 6.28 6.01 -5.91
N GLU A 276 5.83 7.21 -6.27
CA GLU A 276 5.75 8.39 -5.41
C GLU A 276 4.51 9.22 -5.79
N SER A 277 3.85 9.83 -4.81
CA SER A 277 2.67 10.69 -5.06
C SER A 277 3.04 12.04 -5.70
N GLY A 278 4.29 12.51 -5.54
CA GLY A 278 4.77 13.83 -5.96
C GLY A 278 4.55 14.15 -7.44
N PRO A 279 5.04 13.32 -8.38
CA PRO A 279 4.85 13.55 -9.82
C PRO A 279 3.37 13.63 -10.25
N HIS A 280 2.48 12.88 -9.57
CA HIS A 280 1.04 12.93 -9.86
C HIS A 280 0.40 14.27 -9.45
N LEU A 281 0.88 14.91 -8.37
CA LEU A 281 0.36 16.21 -7.93
C LEU A 281 0.55 17.33 -8.97
N ILE A 282 1.53 17.21 -9.86
CA ILE A 282 1.71 18.14 -10.98
C ILE A 282 0.47 18.11 -11.88
N PHE A 283 -0.04 16.93 -12.24
CA PHE A 283 -1.25 16.80 -13.05
C PHE A 283 -2.51 17.22 -12.29
N VAL A 284 -2.60 16.95 -10.98
CA VAL A 284 -3.70 17.43 -10.13
C VAL A 284 -3.78 18.96 -10.14
N THR A 285 -2.64 19.63 -9.96
CA THR A 285 -2.58 21.11 -9.93
C THR A 285 -2.85 21.72 -11.30
N LEU A 286 -2.29 21.15 -12.38
CA LEU A 286 -2.57 21.58 -13.75
C LEU A 286 -4.06 21.43 -14.11
N PHE A 287 -4.69 20.34 -13.69
CA PHE A 287 -6.13 20.15 -13.90
C PHE A 287 -6.95 21.18 -13.12
N ALA A 288 -6.59 21.43 -11.85
CA ALA A 288 -7.27 22.44 -11.04
C ALA A 288 -7.18 23.85 -11.63
N GLN A 289 -6.08 24.15 -12.34
CA GLN A 289 -5.87 25.41 -13.05
C GLN A 289 -6.57 25.46 -14.42
N GLY A 290 -7.18 24.36 -14.88
CA GLY A 290 -7.81 24.26 -16.19
C GLY A 290 -6.81 24.10 -17.36
N ALA A 291 -5.54 23.78 -17.08
CA ALA A 291 -4.48 23.65 -18.08
C ALA A 291 -4.51 22.31 -18.83
N ILE A 292 -5.02 21.24 -18.20
CA ILE A 292 -5.17 19.91 -18.81
C ILE A 292 -6.61 19.40 -18.71
N PRO A 293 -7.09 18.58 -19.66
CA PRO A 293 -8.41 17.97 -19.60
C PRO A 293 -8.48 16.83 -18.57
N PHE A 294 -9.70 16.41 -18.23
CA PHE A 294 -9.93 15.35 -17.25
C PHE A 294 -9.36 14.01 -17.70
N SER A 295 -9.36 13.71 -19.01
CA SER A 295 -8.72 12.52 -19.59
C SER A 295 -7.24 12.36 -19.22
N ILE A 296 -6.46 13.44 -19.18
CA ILE A 296 -5.04 13.39 -18.77
C ILE A 296 -4.92 13.15 -17.27
N LEU A 297 -5.74 13.84 -16.46
CA LEU A 297 -5.79 13.58 -15.02
C LEU A 297 -6.13 12.11 -14.75
N LEU A 298 -7.17 11.59 -15.38
CA LEU A 298 -7.62 10.20 -15.27
C LEU A 298 -6.52 9.21 -15.67
N ALA A 299 -5.84 9.43 -16.80
CA ALA A 299 -4.73 8.60 -17.23
C ALA A 299 -3.59 8.60 -16.20
N SER A 300 -3.21 9.77 -15.69
CA SER A 300 -2.18 9.89 -14.65
C SER A 300 -2.58 9.16 -13.36
N SER A 301 -3.85 9.27 -12.95
CA SER A 301 -4.37 8.63 -11.73
C SER A 301 -4.45 7.11 -11.85
N ILE A 302 -4.75 6.56 -13.04
CA ILE A 302 -4.73 5.11 -13.29
C ILE A 302 -3.28 4.58 -13.25
N SER A 303 -2.34 5.35 -13.81
CA SER A 303 -0.96 4.88 -13.94
C SER A 303 -0.16 4.93 -12.64
N GLN A 304 -0.47 5.89 -11.77
CA GLN A 304 0.21 6.06 -10.49
C GLN A 304 -0.46 5.23 -9.39
N ASP A 305 0.31 4.85 -8.38
CA ASP A 305 -0.15 4.10 -7.21
C ASP A 305 0.45 4.64 -5.90
N GLY A 306 0.96 5.87 -5.95
CA GLY A 306 1.69 6.53 -4.87
C GLY A 306 2.82 5.67 -4.29
N HIS A 307 3.01 5.76 -2.98
CA HIS A 307 3.95 4.90 -2.25
C HIS A 307 3.46 3.45 -2.11
N GLY A 308 2.22 3.16 -2.51
CA GLY A 308 1.53 1.90 -2.26
C GLY A 308 2.24 0.67 -2.84
N THR A 309 3.01 0.84 -3.92
CA THR A 309 3.74 -0.25 -4.56
C THR A 309 5.17 -0.46 -4.04
N LEU A 310 5.70 0.41 -3.17
CA LEU A 310 7.04 0.24 -2.60
C LEU A 310 7.21 -1.07 -1.81
N PRO A 311 6.24 -1.48 -0.95
CA PRO A 311 6.34 -2.77 -0.29
C PRO A 311 6.19 -3.93 -1.26
N LEU A 312 5.41 -3.77 -2.33
CA LEU A 312 5.28 -4.77 -3.38
C LEU A 312 6.60 -4.95 -4.14
N LEU A 313 7.37 -3.88 -4.36
CA LEU A 313 8.72 -3.96 -4.94
C LEU A 313 9.67 -4.77 -4.05
N ALA A 314 9.59 -4.59 -2.72
CA ALA A 314 10.38 -5.33 -1.75
C ALA A 314 10.02 -6.83 -1.71
N GLU A 315 8.72 -7.14 -1.75
CA GLU A 315 8.21 -8.51 -1.69
C GLU A 315 8.34 -9.26 -3.02
N SER A 316 8.01 -8.60 -4.12
CA SER A 316 7.96 -9.18 -5.46
C SER A 316 8.26 -8.14 -6.55
N LYS A 317 9.53 -8.03 -6.93
CA LYS A 317 9.97 -7.18 -8.04
C LYS A 317 9.20 -7.45 -9.33
N ARG A 318 8.95 -8.72 -9.65
CA ARG A 318 8.18 -9.12 -10.83
C ARG A 318 6.72 -8.69 -10.71
N GLY A 319 6.11 -8.87 -9.53
CA GLY A 319 4.76 -8.39 -9.25
C GLY A 319 4.66 -6.87 -9.45
N PHE A 320 5.59 -6.11 -8.88
CA PHE A 320 5.70 -4.67 -9.05
C PHE A 320 5.72 -4.25 -10.53
N PHE A 321 6.67 -4.77 -11.32
CA PHE A 321 6.76 -4.39 -12.74
C PHE A 321 5.55 -4.83 -13.55
N SER A 322 4.93 -5.95 -13.20
CA SER A 322 3.74 -6.45 -13.90
C SER A 322 2.52 -5.58 -13.62
N VAL A 323 2.31 -5.18 -12.36
CA VAL A 323 1.23 -4.24 -11.99
C VAL A 323 1.43 -2.90 -12.69
N LYS A 324 2.65 -2.33 -12.63
CA LYS A 324 2.97 -1.08 -13.33
C LYS A 324 2.67 -1.15 -14.82
N PHE A 325 3.10 -2.23 -15.48
CA PHE A 325 2.86 -2.42 -16.90
C PHE A 325 1.36 -2.48 -17.24
N ILE A 326 0.57 -3.18 -16.44
CA ILE A 326 -0.88 -3.28 -16.62
C ILE A 326 -1.53 -1.90 -16.40
N ASN A 327 -1.16 -1.19 -15.32
CA ASN A 327 -1.67 0.15 -15.03
C ASN A 327 -1.39 1.11 -16.19
N ILE A 328 -0.17 1.10 -16.75
CA ILE A 328 0.21 1.90 -17.92
C ILE A 328 -0.66 1.60 -19.12
N ILE A 329 -0.93 0.33 -19.43
CA ILE A 329 -1.80 -0.05 -20.54
C ILE A 329 -3.21 0.50 -20.34
N PHE A 330 -3.80 0.28 -19.16
CA PHE A 330 -5.15 0.78 -18.87
C PHE A 330 -5.20 2.31 -18.84
N ALA A 331 -4.16 2.96 -18.33
CA ALA A 331 -4.03 4.41 -18.33
C ALA A 331 -3.97 4.98 -19.75
N PHE A 332 -3.18 4.37 -20.63
CA PHE A 332 -3.04 4.80 -22.01
C PHE A 332 -4.33 4.61 -22.81
N ILE A 333 -4.96 3.44 -22.69
CA ILE A 333 -6.25 3.14 -23.34
C ILE A 333 -7.32 4.11 -22.87
N THR A 334 -7.50 4.24 -21.55
CA THR A 334 -8.55 5.09 -20.96
C THR A 334 -8.28 6.56 -21.26
N GLY A 335 -7.03 6.99 -21.19
CA GLY A 335 -6.60 8.35 -21.50
C GLY A 335 -6.88 8.71 -22.96
N ILE A 336 -6.47 7.88 -23.92
CA ILE A 336 -6.70 8.14 -25.35
C ILE A 336 -8.19 8.16 -25.67
N ILE A 337 -8.96 7.21 -25.14
CA ILE A 337 -10.42 7.19 -25.33
C ILE A 337 -11.03 8.48 -24.78
N GLY A 338 -10.67 8.88 -23.56
CA GLY A 338 -11.15 10.13 -22.97
C GLY A 338 -10.76 11.37 -23.79
N TYR A 339 -9.52 11.43 -24.26
CA TYR A 339 -9.02 12.52 -25.10
C TYR A 339 -9.80 12.61 -26.43
N LEU A 340 -10.02 11.48 -27.11
CA LEU A 340 -10.79 11.43 -28.37
C LEU A 340 -12.27 11.80 -28.17
N LEU A 341 -12.83 11.51 -27.00
CA LEU A 341 -14.19 11.87 -26.63
C LEU A 341 -14.32 13.31 -26.10
N ASN A 342 -13.22 14.07 -26.06
CA ASN A 342 -13.14 15.43 -25.48
C ASN A 342 -13.67 15.50 -24.04
N PHE A 343 -13.38 14.48 -23.23
CA PHE A 343 -13.75 14.42 -21.83
C PHE A 343 -12.57 14.71 -20.89
#